data_AF-A0A385AGT9-F1
#
_entry.id   AF-A0A385AGT9-F1
#
_cell.length_a   1.000
_cell.length_b   1.000
_cell.length_c   1.000
_cell.angle_alpha   90.00
_cell.angle_beta   90.00
_cell.angle_gamma   90.00
#
_symmetry.space_group_name_H-M   'P 1'
#
loop_
_entity.id
_entity.type
_entity.pdbx_description
1 polymer ?
#
loop_
_entity_poly.entity_id
_entity_poly.type
_entity_poly.pdbx_seq_one_letter_code
_entity_poly.pdbx_strand_id
1 'polypeptide(L)'
;MAIDPILTPKKGSTLNDKTVSFANGNSFGNSDFKTPDISTNNSVSAPAKKVVKRKKTQPQRLADTTVLKCRTLQPFMAELERADKASIDDVVNALAEFYINNGLPDRQQDVFQGMYEMNVKRL
;
A
#
# COMPACT_ATOMS: atom_id res chain seq x y z
N MET A 1 33.84 -15.23 37.25
CA MET A 1 33.50 -16.58 36.79
C MET A 1 32.58 -16.41 35.59
N ALA A 2 33.07 -16.71 34.38
CA ALA A 2 32.24 -16.66 33.17
C ALA A 2 31.53 -18.01 33.04
N ILE A 3 30.22 -17.99 32.80
CA ILE A 3 29.39 -19.18 32.61
C ILE A 3 29.35 -19.44 31.11
N ASP A 4 30.00 -20.52 30.67
CA ASP A 4 29.92 -20.95 29.28
C ASP A 4 28.59 -21.70 29.02
N PRO A 5 27.94 -21.49 27.85
CA PRO A 5 26.69 -22.14 27.55
C PRO A 5 26.86 -23.64 27.35
N ILE A 6 26.00 -24.43 28.01
CA ILE A 6 26.04 -25.90 28.04
C ILE A 6 25.67 -26.55 26.68
N LEU A 7 25.10 -25.79 25.74
CA LEU A 7 24.62 -26.34 24.46
C LEU A 7 25.26 -25.64 23.27
N THR A 8 26.13 -26.37 22.57
CA THR A 8 26.58 -26.00 21.22
C THR A 8 25.51 -26.44 20.21
N PRO A 9 25.04 -25.56 19.30
CA PRO A 9 24.11 -25.98 18.27
C PRO A 9 24.86 -26.86 17.27
N LYS A 10 24.61 -28.18 17.30
CA LYS A 10 25.04 -29.08 16.23
C LYS A 10 24.38 -28.64 14.93
N LYS A 11 25.17 -28.05 14.04
CA LYS A 11 24.79 -27.71 12.68
C LYS A 11 24.71 -29.01 11.87
N GLY A 12 23.50 -29.38 11.47
CA GLY A 12 23.26 -30.52 10.58
C GLY A 12 21.81 -30.97 10.64
N SER A 13 20.93 -30.30 9.90
CA SER A 13 19.64 -30.90 9.56
C SER A 13 19.93 -32.11 8.66
N THR A 14 19.65 -33.31 9.15
CA THR A 14 19.74 -34.57 8.38
C THR A 14 18.41 -34.89 7.67
N LEU A 15 17.46 -33.95 7.68
CA LEU A 15 16.17 -34.10 7.05
C LEU A 15 16.33 -33.82 5.55
N ASN A 16 16.41 -34.89 4.76
CA ASN A 16 16.36 -34.79 3.32
C ASN A 16 14.91 -34.44 2.91
N ASP A 17 14.73 -33.28 2.30
CA ASP A 17 13.44 -32.89 1.72
C ASP A 17 13.09 -33.86 0.59
N LYS A 18 12.06 -34.69 0.80
CA LYS A 18 11.51 -35.56 -0.24
C LYS A 18 10.56 -34.75 -1.12
N THR A 19 11.06 -34.30 -2.27
CA THR A 19 10.19 -33.82 -3.35
C THR A 19 9.51 -35.02 -4.00
N VAL A 20 8.21 -35.14 -3.78
CA VAL A 20 7.35 -36.17 -4.40
C VAL A 20 6.99 -35.71 -5.80
N SER A 21 7.43 -36.42 -6.83
CA SER A 21 7.01 -36.22 -8.22
C SER A 21 5.77 -37.06 -8.52
N PHE A 22 4.69 -36.41 -8.97
CA PHE A 22 3.50 -37.09 -9.47
C PHE A 22 3.68 -37.38 -10.96
N ALA A 23 3.24 -38.56 -11.42
CA ALA A 23 3.43 -39.02 -12.81
C ALA A 23 2.80 -38.09 -13.87
N ASN A 24 1.88 -37.20 -13.47
CA ASN A 24 1.18 -36.26 -14.36
C ASN A 24 1.61 -34.78 -14.20
N GLY A 25 2.77 -34.53 -13.59
CA GLY A 25 3.39 -33.20 -13.49
C GLY A 25 2.99 -32.42 -12.25
N ASN A 26 3.98 -31.82 -11.58
CA ASN A 26 3.80 -31.01 -10.36
C ASN A 26 3.53 -29.54 -10.69
N SER A 27 2.51 -29.26 -11.50
CA SER A 27 2.17 -27.89 -11.87
C SER A 27 0.74 -27.57 -11.43
N PHE A 28 0.59 -26.73 -10.41
CA PHE A 28 -0.71 -26.18 -9.98
C PHE A 28 -1.22 -25.06 -10.92
N GLY A 29 -0.80 -25.08 -12.18
CA GLY A 29 -1.35 -24.23 -13.23
C GLY A 29 -2.45 -24.98 -13.96
N ASN A 30 -3.70 -24.58 -13.78
CA ASN A 30 -4.86 -25.15 -14.46
C ASN A 30 -4.62 -25.19 -15.98
N SER A 31 -4.62 -26.38 -16.58
CA SER A 31 -4.41 -26.60 -18.01
C SER A 31 -5.64 -26.31 -18.89
N ASP A 32 -6.76 -25.88 -18.31
CA ASP A 32 -8.04 -25.71 -19.02
C ASP A 32 -8.62 -24.28 -18.92
N PHE A 33 -7.78 -23.26 -19.06
CA PHE A 33 -8.29 -21.91 -19.34
C PHE A 33 -7.89 -21.46 -20.75
N LYS A 34 -8.70 -21.84 -21.74
CA LYS A 34 -8.72 -21.16 -23.04
C LYS A 34 -9.37 -19.80 -22.84
N THR A 35 -8.57 -18.74 -22.77
CA THR A 35 -9.08 -17.37 -22.99
C THR A 35 -9.61 -17.27 -24.42
N PRO A 36 -10.84 -16.76 -24.65
CA PRO A 36 -11.25 -16.40 -25.99
C PRO A 36 -10.38 -15.25 -26.50
N ASP A 37 -9.89 -15.37 -27.72
CA ASP A 37 -9.19 -14.32 -28.45
C ASP A 37 -10.20 -13.21 -28.78
N ILE A 38 -10.37 -12.25 -27.85
CA ILE A 38 -11.15 -11.04 -28.08
C ILE A 38 -10.20 -10.01 -28.68
N SER A 39 -10.17 -9.97 -30.01
CA SER A 39 -9.68 -8.83 -30.78
C SER A 39 -10.55 -7.59 -30.49
N THR A 40 -10.23 -6.90 -29.39
CA THR A 40 -10.84 -5.60 -29.07
C THR A 40 -9.98 -4.49 -29.65
N ASN A 41 -10.21 -4.17 -30.92
CA ASN A 41 -9.88 -2.83 -31.41
C ASN A 41 -10.81 -1.82 -30.69
N ASN A 42 -10.21 -0.72 -30.23
CA ASN A 42 -10.82 0.40 -29.48
C ASN A 42 -11.22 0.11 -28.02
N SER A 43 -10.28 0.32 -27.10
CA SER A 43 -10.62 1.02 -25.87
C SER A 43 -9.67 2.21 -25.69
N VAL A 44 -10.29 3.38 -25.64
CA VAL A 44 -9.76 4.68 -25.25
C VAL A 44 -8.72 4.51 -24.15
N SER A 45 -7.53 5.05 -24.37
CA SER A 45 -6.50 5.16 -23.35
C SER A 45 -7.06 5.95 -22.17
N ALA A 46 -7.60 5.24 -21.16
CA ALA A 46 -7.75 5.81 -19.84
C ALA A 46 -6.36 6.32 -19.45
N PRO A 47 -6.19 7.61 -19.10
CA PRO A 47 -4.88 8.10 -18.72
C PRO A 47 -4.47 7.27 -17.51
N ALA A 48 -3.44 6.44 -17.69
CA ALA A 48 -2.83 5.72 -16.59
C ALA A 48 -2.50 6.79 -15.55
N LYS A 49 -3.24 6.81 -14.43
CA LYS A 49 -2.98 7.72 -13.32
C LYS A 49 -1.51 7.48 -12.98
N LYS A 50 -0.65 8.41 -13.37
CA LYS A 50 0.79 8.31 -13.15
C LYS A 50 0.93 8.12 -11.65
N VAL A 51 1.30 6.91 -11.23
CA VAL A 51 1.60 6.64 -9.83
C VAL A 51 2.86 7.42 -9.54
N VAL A 52 2.68 8.68 -9.12
CA VAL A 52 3.77 9.54 -8.69
C VAL A 52 4.42 8.81 -7.53
N LYS A 53 5.62 8.27 -7.77
CA LYS A 53 6.41 7.61 -6.73
C LYS A 53 6.65 8.66 -5.65
N ARG A 54 5.92 8.54 -4.52
CA ARG A 54 6.07 9.45 -3.38
C ARG A 54 7.51 9.32 -2.87
N LYS A 55 8.29 10.38 -3.02
CA LYS A 55 9.63 10.45 -2.40
C LYS A 55 9.43 10.42 -0.88
N LYS A 56 10.18 9.57 -0.19
CA LYS A 56 10.10 9.48 1.28
C LYS A 56 10.55 10.81 1.88
N THR A 57 9.60 11.56 2.44
CA THR A 57 9.81 12.81 3.16
C THR A 57 10.31 12.55 4.58
N GLN A 58 10.86 13.59 5.22
CA GLN A 58 11.24 13.52 6.63
C GLN A 58 10.00 13.26 7.52
N PRO A 59 10.13 12.44 8.57
CA PRO A 59 9.03 12.18 9.50
C PRO A 59 8.68 13.46 10.26
N GLN A 60 7.43 13.91 10.14
CA GLN A 60 6.93 15.04 10.89
C GLN A 60 6.45 14.61 12.27
N ARG A 61 6.82 15.35 13.31
CA ARG A 61 6.26 15.16 14.65
C ARG A 61 4.90 15.84 14.74
N LEU A 62 3.90 15.08 15.14
CA LEU A 62 2.55 15.56 15.43
C LEU A 62 2.37 15.71 16.94
N ALA A 63 1.46 16.58 17.37
CA ALA A 63 1.06 16.66 18.77
C ALA A 63 0.35 15.37 19.20
N ASP A 64 0.52 14.97 20.46
CA ASP A 64 -0.04 13.72 20.99
C ASP A 64 -1.56 13.66 20.86
N THR A 65 -2.24 14.80 21.05
CA THR A 65 -3.69 14.91 20.89
C THR A 65 -4.13 14.71 19.45
N THR A 66 -3.34 15.16 18.47
CA THR A 66 -3.59 14.94 17.04
C THR A 66 -3.41 13.48 16.68
N VAL A 67 -2.34 12.85 17.17
CA VAL A 67 -2.10 11.41 16.97
C VAL A 67 -3.24 10.59 17.55
N LEU A 68 -3.70 10.95 18.75
CA LEU A 68 -4.83 10.27 19.39
C LEU A 68 -6.10 10.38 18.54
N LYS A 69 -6.44 11.59 18.04
CA LYS A 69 -7.58 11.79 17.14
C LYS A 69 -7.50 10.90 15.89
N CYS A 70 -6.34 10.85 15.23
CA CYS A 70 -6.14 10.01 14.05
C CYS A 70 -6.32 8.52 14.38
N ARG A 71 -5.77 8.05 15.50
CA ARG A 71 -5.92 6.65 15.95
C ARG A 71 -7.36 6.31 16.33
N THR A 72 -8.08 7.23 16.97
CA THR A 72 -9.49 7.02 17.30
C THR A 72 -10.38 7.05 16.07
N LEU A 73 -9.98 7.78 15.01
CA LEU A 73 -10.72 7.84 13.76
C LEU A 73 -10.47 6.62 12.87
N GLN A 74 -9.28 6.01 12.97
CA GLN A 74 -8.83 4.86 12.20
C GLN A 74 -9.88 3.73 12.03
N PRO A 75 -10.58 3.23 13.08
CA PRO A 75 -11.58 2.17 12.92
C PRO A 75 -12.81 2.61 12.09
N PHE A 76 -13.16 3.89 12.11
CA PHE A 76 -14.31 4.42 11.36
C PHE A 76 -13.97 4.68 9.88
N MET A 77 -12.69 4.73 9.52
CA MET A 77 -12.26 4.92 8.13
C MET A 77 -12.13 3.59 7.38
N ALA A 78 -11.90 2.48 8.09
CA ALA A 78 -11.81 1.14 7.52
C ALA A 78 -13.15 0.65 6.91
N GLU A 79 -14.28 1.25 7.29
CA GLU A 79 -15.59 0.98 6.64
C GLU A 79 -15.69 1.62 5.25
N LEU A 80 -14.98 2.73 5.01
CA LEU A 80 -15.00 3.47 3.74
C LEU A 80 -14.07 2.88 2.68
N GLU A 81 -12.96 2.28 3.10
CA GLU A 81 -11.98 1.63 2.23
C GLU A 81 -11.50 0.36 2.93
N ARG A 82 -11.65 -0.82 2.31
CA ARG A 82 -11.22 -2.14 2.83
C ARG A 82 -9.69 -2.25 3.05
N ALA A 83 -9.13 -1.39 3.88
CA ALA A 83 -7.77 -1.42 4.33
C ALA A 83 -7.82 -1.66 5.83
N ASP A 84 -7.69 -2.92 6.24
CA ASP A 84 -7.65 -3.36 7.65
C ASP A 84 -6.60 -2.62 8.51
N LYS A 85 -5.80 -1.72 7.94
CA LYS A 85 -4.72 -0.95 8.59
C LYS A 85 -4.48 0.41 7.90
N ALA A 86 -5.47 1.30 7.84
CA ALA A 86 -5.23 2.68 7.41
C ALA A 86 -4.13 3.33 8.27
N SER A 87 -3.06 3.86 7.67
CA SER A 87 -1.99 4.56 8.40
C SER A 87 -2.49 5.93 8.89
N ILE A 88 -1.80 6.52 9.88
CA ILE A 88 -2.06 7.93 10.27
C ILE A 88 -1.91 8.85 9.05
N ASP A 89 -0.95 8.56 8.16
CA ASP A 89 -0.76 9.32 6.92
C ASP A 89 -1.97 9.21 5.99
N ASP A 90 -2.62 8.04 5.92
CA ASP A 90 -3.81 7.83 5.09
C ASP A 90 -5.00 8.58 5.68
N VAL A 91 -5.16 8.56 7.02
CA VAL A 91 -6.16 9.35 7.73
C VAL A 91 -5.99 10.84 7.45
N VAL A 92 -4.76 11.36 7.54
CA VAL A 92 -4.48 12.79 7.28
C VAL A 92 -4.73 13.14 5.82
N ASN A 93 -4.32 12.30 4.88
CA ASN A 93 -4.57 12.52 3.45
C ASN A 93 -6.06 12.54 3.14
N ALA A 94 -6.83 11.57 3.63
CA ALA A 94 -8.27 11.50 3.41
C ALA A 94 -9.00 12.70 4.03
N LEU A 95 -8.59 13.17 5.22
CA LEU A 95 -9.14 14.39 5.83
C LEU A 95 -8.80 15.64 5.00
N ALA A 96 -7.58 15.73 4.49
CA ALA A 96 -7.16 16.84 3.63
C ALA A 96 -7.97 16.85 2.33
N GLU A 97 -8.10 15.71 1.65
CA GLU A 97 -8.90 15.56 0.43
C GLU A 97 -10.37 15.89 0.69
N PHE A 98 -10.95 15.41 1.79
CA PHE A 98 -12.33 15.75 2.17
C PHE A 98 -12.52 17.26 2.33
N TYR A 99 -11.58 17.94 3.01
CA TYR A 99 -11.65 19.38 3.19
C TYR A 99 -11.47 20.15 1.88
N ILE A 100 -10.56 19.70 1.01
CA ILE A 100 -10.35 20.33 -0.30
C ILE A 100 -11.62 20.22 -1.14
N ASN A 101 -12.23 19.04 -1.21
CA ASN A 101 -13.36 18.78 -2.08
C ASN A 101 -14.69 19.37 -1.55
N ASN A 102 -14.91 19.33 -0.23
CA ASN A 102 -16.21 19.71 0.36
C ASN A 102 -16.17 21.02 1.16
N GLY A 103 -15.00 21.45 1.63
CA GLY A 103 -14.83 22.59 2.52
C GLY A 103 -14.41 23.88 1.84
N LEU A 104 -13.78 23.81 0.66
CA LEU A 104 -13.30 24.98 -0.07
C LEU A 104 -14.28 25.40 -1.18
N PRO A 105 -14.53 26.71 -1.36
CA PRO A 105 -15.18 27.24 -2.56
C PRO A 105 -14.36 26.96 -3.82
N ASP A 106 -15.01 26.77 -4.98
CA ASP A 106 -14.39 26.39 -6.26
C ASP A 106 -13.14 27.22 -6.61
N ARG A 107 -13.20 28.55 -6.43
CA ARG A 107 -12.07 29.44 -6.70
C ARG A 107 -10.86 29.16 -5.80
N GLN A 108 -11.08 28.77 -4.55
CA GLN A 108 -10.01 28.42 -3.63
C GLN A 108 -9.44 27.02 -3.93
N GLN A 109 -10.28 26.09 -4.40
CA GLN A 109 -9.85 24.78 -4.87
C GLN A 109 -8.90 24.91 -6.07
N ASP A 110 -9.24 25.72 -7.07
CA ASP A 110 -8.40 25.96 -8.26
C ASP A 110 -7.04 26.55 -7.88
N VAL A 111 -7.02 27.52 -6.97
CA VAL A 111 -5.79 28.13 -6.47
C VAL A 111 -4.96 27.11 -5.70
N PHE A 112 -5.58 26.32 -4.83
CA PHE A 112 -4.90 25.25 -4.09
C PHE A 112 -4.28 24.24 -5.05
N GLN A 113 -5.03 23.79 -6.07
CA GLN A 113 -4.55 22.82 -7.06
C GLN A 113 -3.34 23.37 -7.84
N GLY A 114 -3.40 24.62 -8.29
CA GLY A 114 -2.27 25.28 -8.96
C GLY A 114 -1.03 25.38 -8.07
N MET A 115 -1.21 25.72 -6.80
CA MET A 115 -0.11 25.75 -5.82
C MET A 115 0.45 24.36 -5.53
N TYR A 116 -0.41 23.35 -5.38
CA TYR A 116 -0.01 21.97 -5.12
C TYR A 116 0.84 21.43 -6.27
N GLU A 117 0.39 21.61 -7.52
CA GLU A 117 1.13 21.17 -8.71
C GLU A 117 2.50 21.84 -8.86
N MET A 118 2.59 23.14 -8.55
CA MET A 118 3.87 23.86 -8.56
C MET A 118 4.85 23.29 -7.53
N ASN A 119 4.36 22.94 -6.34
CA ASN A 119 5.21 22.40 -5.27
C ASN A 119 5.58 20.93 -5.50
N VAL A 120 4.68 20.12 -6.05
CA VAL A 120 4.99 18.71 -6.41
C VAL A 120 6.12 18.63 -7.44
N LYS A 121 6.18 19.57 -8.40
CA LYS A 121 7.30 19.64 -9.37
C LYS A 121 8.65 19.95 -8.71
N ARG A 122 8.65 20.53 -7.51
CA ARG A 122 9.87 20.90 -6.76
C ARG A 122 10.34 19.81 -5.79
N LEU A 123 9.49 18.84 -5.44
CA LEU A 123 9.84 17.70 -4.59
C LEU A 123 10.73 16.68 -5.31
#